data_AF-A0AAE2XXU3-F1
#
_entry.id   AF-A0AAE2XXU3-F1
#
_cell.length_a   1.000
_cell.length_b   1.000
_cell.length_c   1.000
_cell.angle_alpha   90.00
_cell.angle_beta   90.00
_cell.angle_gamma   90.00
#
_symmetry.space_group_name_H-M   'P 1'
#
loop_
_entity.id
_entity.type
_entity.pdbx_description
1 polymer ?
#
loop_
_entity_poly.entity_id
_entity_poly.type
_entity_poly.pdbx_seq_one_letter_code
_entity_poly.pdbx_strand_id
1 'polypeptide(L)'
;MIDVVCELCELKKITTWYFECEDYVIIECDLCRVPMVVFRSHEEVPEEMYEKAKAKCRELFGEVYFRMWRSSIPDHPHFHVVRYKTVYK
;
A
#
# COMPACT_ATOMS: atom_id res chain seq x y z
N MET A 1 -26.19 8.44 -2.39
CA MET A 1 -24.74 8.38 -2.16
C MET A 1 -24.44 6.94 -1.87
N ILE A 2 -23.75 6.24 -2.78
CA ILE A 2 -23.29 4.88 -2.50
C ILE A 2 -22.16 5.07 -1.50
N ASP A 3 -22.36 4.73 -0.24
CA ASP A 3 -21.26 4.41 0.65
C ASP A 3 -20.56 3.20 0.03
N VAL A 4 -19.63 3.46 -0.88
CA VAL A 4 -18.78 2.43 -1.46
C VAL A 4 -17.92 1.96 -0.31
N VAL A 5 -18.24 0.79 0.21
CA VAL A 5 -17.44 0.12 1.22
C VAL A 5 -16.04 -0.06 0.62
N CYS A 6 -15.09 0.76 1.08
CA CYS A 6 -13.72 0.67 0.62
C CYS A 6 -13.07 -0.55 1.26
N GLU A 7 -12.74 -1.55 0.45
CA GLU A 7 -12.13 -2.81 0.92
C GLU A 7 -10.79 -2.58 1.63
N LEU A 8 -10.07 -1.52 1.25
CA LEU A 8 -8.82 -1.11 1.89
C LEU A 8 -9.02 -0.44 3.24
N CYS A 9 -10.21 0.10 3.55
CA CYS A 9 -10.55 0.52 4.91
C CYS A 9 -10.98 -0.66 5.78
N GLU A 10 -11.67 -1.65 5.21
CA GLU A 10 -12.07 -2.84 5.97
C GLU A 10 -10.85 -3.66 6.42
N LEU A 11 -9.78 -3.68 5.63
CA LEU A 11 -8.54 -4.40 5.93
C LEU A 11 -8.80 -5.86 6.35
N LYS A 12 -9.67 -6.57 5.62
CA LYS A 12 -9.93 -8.00 5.87
C LYS A 12 -8.63 -8.79 5.78
N LYS A 13 -8.33 -9.62 6.79
CA LYS A 13 -7.10 -10.45 6.86
C LYS A 13 -7.20 -11.71 5.96
N ILE A 14 -7.33 -11.50 4.65
CA ILE A 14 -7.49 -12.58 3.65
C ILE A 14 -6.20 -12.95 2.92
N THR A 15 -5.20 -12.08 2.95
CA THR A 15 -3.86 -12.29 2.37
C THR A 15 -2.79 -12.25 3.46
N THR A 16 -1.52 -12.43 3.11
CA THR A 16 -0.41 -12.33 4.06
C THR A 16 -0.26 -10.90 4.57
N TRP A 17 -0.07 -10.76 5.89
CA TRP A 17 0.27 -9.49 6.55
C TRP A 17 1.73 -9.53 6.98
N TYR A 18 2.51 -8.56 6.49
CA TYR A 18 3.94 -8.46 6.78
C TYR A 18 4.21 -7.50 7.95
N PHE A 19 3.39 -6.47 8.09
CA PHE A 19 3.54 -5.44 9.10
C PHE A 19 2.23 -4.71 9.35
N GLU A 20 2.03 -4.25 10.58
CA GLU A 20 0.86 -3.49 11.01
C GLU A 20 1.30 -2.45 12.06
N CYS A 21 0.90 -1.19 11.86
CA CYS A 21 0.98 -0.15 12.87
C CYS A 21 -0.32 0.68 12.92
N GLU A 22 -0.28 1.77 13.69
CA GLU A 22 -1.39 2.71 13.83
C GLU A 22 -1.73 3.41 12.51
N ASP A 23 -0.75 3.77 11.69
CA ASP A 23 -0.98 4.59 10.50
C ASP A 23 -1.18 3.78 9.21
N TYR A 24 -0.52 2.64 9.07
CA TYR A 24 -0.52 1.84 7.85
C TYR A 24 -0.30 0.35 8.11
N VAL A 25 -0.58 -0.45 7.07
CA VAL A 25 -0.29 -1.88 7.03
C VAL A 25 0.52 -2.21 5.78
N ILE A 26 1.28 -3.31 5.85
CA ILE A 26 1.96 -3.90 4.69
C ILE A 26 1.38 -5.30 4.49
N ILE A 27 0.65 -5.48 3.39
CA ILE A 27 -0.09 -6.71 3.09
C ILE A 27 0.19 -7.19 1.66
N GLU A 28 -0.02 -8.47 1.38
CA GLU A 28 -0.01 -8.97 -0.01
C GLU A 28 -1.28 -8.49 -0.73
N CYS A 29 -1.11 -7.88 -1.90
CA CYS A 29 -2.20 -7.56 -2.81
C CYS A 29 -2.78 -8.86 -3.41
N ASP A 30 -4.08 -9.06 -3.27
CA ASP A 30 -4.81 -10.23 -3.77
C ASP A 30 -4.81 -10.34 -5.31
N LEU A 31 -4.79 -9.20 -6.01
CA LEU A 31 -4.76 -9.12 -7.47
C LEU A 31 -3.35 -9.26 -8.03
N CYS A 32 -2.39 -8.50 -7.50
CA CYS A 32 -1.04 -8.40 -8.08
C CYS A 32 -0.04 -9.39 -7.46
N ARG A 33 -0.35 -10.01 -6.32
CA ARG A 33 0.53 -10.93 -5.58
C ARG A 33 1.89 -10.34 -5.24
N VAL A 34 1.90 -9.05 -4.90
CA VAL A 34 3.06 -8.32 -4.40
C VAL A 34 2.69 -7.61 -3.10
N PRO A 35 3.65 -7.34 -2.20
CA PRO A 35 3.37 -6.53 -1.03
C PRO A 35 2.91 -5.12 -1.43
N MET A 36 2.01 -4.54 -0.64
CA MET A 36 1.54 -3.18 -0.79
C MET A 36 1.40 -2.52 0.58
N VAL A 37 1.68 -1.23 0.63
CA VAL A 37 1.38 -0.37 1.76
C VAL A 37 -0.02 0.17 1.58
N VAL A 38 -0.85 0.06 2.61
CA VAL A 38 -2.19 0.62 2.68
C VAL A 38 -2.25 1.53 3.91
N PHE A 39 -2.53 2.83 3.70
CA PHE A 39 -2.71 3.77 4.82
C PHE A 39 -4.13 3.65 5.34
N ARG A 40 -4.33 3.75 6.66
CA ARG A 40 -5.67 3.51 7.24
C ARG A 40 -6.70 4.60 6.90
N SER A 41 -6.23 5.79 6.56
CA SER A 41 -7.08 6.96 6.25
C SER A 41 -7.17 7.20 4.75
N HIS A 42 -8.33 7.70 4.30
CA HIS A 42 -8.54 8.25 2.95
C HIS A 42 -7.93 9.65 2.78
N GLU A 43 -7.52 10.29 3.87
CA GLU A 43 -6.97 11.63 3.85
C GLU A 43 -5.60 11.69 3.17
N GLU A 44 -5.17 12.91 2.88
CA GLU A 44 -3.83 13.15 2.36
C GLU A 44 -2.77 12.68 3.37
N VAL A 45 -1.95 11.74 2.93
CA VAL A 45 -0.86 11.17 3.72
C VAL A 45 0.36 12.09 3.59
N PRO A 46 0.91 12.63 4.70
CA PRO A 46 2.11 13.46 4.64
C PRO A 46 3.31 12.71 4.03
N GLU A 47 4.18 13.42 3.32
CA GLU A 47 5.35 12.84 2.65
C GLU A 47 6.25 12.06 3.62
N GLU A 48 6.44 12.54 4.85
CA GLU A 48 7.20 11.85 5.88
C GLU A 48 6.65 10.45 6.19
N MET A 49 5.31 10.30 6.16
CA MET A 49 4.65 9.03 6.42
C MET A 49 4.84 8.05 5.25
N TYR A 50 4.88 8.54 4.01
CA TYR A 50 5.31 7.74 2.87
C TYR A 50 6.76 7.26 3.02
N GLU A 51 7.68 8.13 3.40
CA GLU A 51 9.09 7.74 3.55
C GLU A 51 9.30 6.74 4.70
N LYS A 52 8.57 6.87 5.82
CA LYS A 52 8.54 5.88 6.90
C LYS A 52 8.07 4.51 6.40
N ALA A 53 6.97 4.46 5.65
CA ALA A 53 6.45 3.21 5.10
C ALA A 53 7.40 2.59 4.07
N LYS A 54 8.01 3.40 3.19
CA LYS A 54 9.02 2.95 2.23
C LYS A 54 10.27 2.41 2.92
N ALA A 55 10.74 3.06 3.99
CA ALA A 55 11.86 2.57 4.79
C ALA A 55 11.54 1.21 5.41
N LYS A 56 10.35 1.04 5.99
CA LYS A 56 9.90 -0.25 6.53
C LYS A 56 9.81 -1.33 5.45
N CYS A 57 9.36 -1.00 4.23
CA CYS A 57 9.38 -1.94 3.11
C CYS A 57 10.80 -2.40 2.76
N ARG A 58 11.78 -1.48 2.76
CA ARG A 58 13.18 -1.84 2.47
C ARG A 58 13.80 -2.69 3.58
N GLU A 59 13.42 -2.46 4.84
CA GLU A 59 13.81 -3.32 5.97
C GLU A 59 13.29 -4.75 5.80
N LEU A 60 12.03 -4.91 5.39
CA LEU A 60 11.40 -6.23 5.25
C LEU A 60 11.83 -6.99 3.99
N PHE A 61 12.06 -6.27 2.88
CA PHE A 61 12.17 -6.88 1.55
C PHE A 61 13.50 -6.59 0.84
N GLY A 62 14.40 -5.82 1.45
CA GLY A 62 15.66 -5.41 0.87
C GLY A 62 15.50 -4.32 -0.20
N GLU A 63 16.29 -4.41 -1.27
CA GLU A 63 16.21 -3.44 -2.37
C GLU A 63 14.91 -3.61 -3.16
N VAL A 64 14.05 -2.60 -3.08
CA VAL A 64 12.74 -2.56 -3.73
C VAL A 64 12.41 -1.17 -4.29
N TYR A 65 11.47 -1.15 -5.22
CA TYR A 65 10.91 0.02 -5.85
C TYR A 65 9.43 0.14 -5.51
N PHE A 66 8.84 1.31 -5.79
CA PHE A 66 7.45 1.60 -5.45
C PHE A 66 6.65 2.00 -6.68
N ARG A 67 5.49 1.36 -6.85
CA ARG A 67 4.53 1.68 -7.89
C ARG A 67 3.34 2.41 -7.27
N MET A 68 3.23 3.70 -7.59
CA MET A 68 2.22 4.63 -7.02
C MET A 68 0.90 4.66 -7.80
N TRP A 69 0.88 4.03 -8.99
CA TRP A 69 -0.31 4.00 -9.85
C TRP A 69 -1.41 3.12 -9.25
N ARG A 70 -2.63 3.68 -9.17
CA ARG A 70 -3.82 3.07 -8.58
C ARG A 70 -4.98 3.21 -9.56
N SER A 71 -5.49 2.11 -10.12
CA SER A 71 -6.62 2.15 -11.06
C SER A 71 -7.95 1.76 -10.43
N SER A 72 -7.96 0.81 -9.50
CA SER A 72 -9.20 0.23 -8.98
C SER A 72 -9.78 0.99 -7.78
N ILE A 73 -8.92 1.50 -6.89
CA ILE A 73 -9.32 2.27 -5.70
C ILE A 73 -8.47 3.56 -5.66
N PRO A 74 -8.71 4.49 -6.59
CA PRO A 74 -7.84 5.66 -6.78
C PRO A 74 -7.92 6.66 -5.61
N ASP A 75 -9.01 6.65 -4.87
CA ASP A 75 -9.32 7.53 -3.73
C ASP A 75 -8.76 7.05 -2.38
N HIS A 76 -8.18 5.84 -2.33
CA HIS A 76 -7.52 5.33 -1.14
C HIS A 76 -5.98 5.37 -1.27
N PRO A 77 -5.25 6.01 -0.34
CA PRO A 77 -3.80 6.05 -0.34
C PRO A 77 -3.18 4.65 -0.15
N HIS A 78 -2.54 4.14 -1.20
CA HIS A 78 -1.77 2.90 -1.15
C HIS A 78 -0.71 2.89 -2.25
N PHE A 79 0.30 2.03 -2.11
CA PHE A 79 1.30 1.81 -3.16
C PHE A 79 1.85 0.40 -3.10
N HIS A 80 2.29 -0.12 -4.25
CA HIS A 80 2.80 -1.49 -4.35
C HIS A 80 4.33 -1.51 -4.27
N VAL A 81 4.86 -2.52 -3.60
CA VAL A 81 6.29 -2.83 -3.51
C VAL A 81 6.65 -3.79 -4.63
N VAL A 82 7.61 -3.41 -5.48
CA VAL A 82 8.01 -4.18 -6.66
C VAL A 82 9.53 -4.33 -6.72
N ARG A 83 10.02 -5.40 -7.36
CA ARG A 83 11.47 -5.66 -7.49
C ARG A 83 12.15 -5.01 -8.69
N TYR A 84 11.38 -4.39 -9.57
CA TYR A 84 11.88 -3.72 -10.76
C TYR A 84 11.27 -2.33 -10.88
N LYS A 85 12.05 -1.38 -11.39
CA LYS A 85 11.59 -0.01 -11.63
C LYS A 85 10.60 -0.02 -12.79
N THR A 86 9.32 0.19 -12.51
CA THR A 86 8.33 0.40 -13.57
C THR A 86 8.51 1.83 -14.08
N VAL A 87 9.13 2.00 -15.25
CA VAL A 87 9.20 3.29 -15.94
C VAL A 87 7.95 3.38 -16.79
N TYR A 88 6.92 4.10 -16.32
CA TYR A 88 5.80 4.43 -17.18
C TYR A 88 6.33 5.36 -18.30
N LYS A 89 6.13 4.97 -19.55
CA LYS A 89 6.36 5.80 -20.73
C LYS A 89 5.28 6.85 -20.85
#